data_AF-A0AAF3FDL4-F1
#
_entry.id   AF-A0AAF3FDL4-F1
#
_cell.length_a   1.000
_cell.length_b   1.000
_cell.length_c   1.000
_cell.angle_alpha   90.00
_cell.angle_beta   90.00
_cell.angle_gamma   90.00
#
_symmetry.space_group_name_H-M   'P 1'
#
loop_
_entity.id
_entity.type
_entity.pdbx_description
1 polymer ?
#
loop_
_entity_poly.entity_id
_entity_poly.type
_entity_poly.pdbx_seq_one_letter_code
_entity_poly.pdbx_strand_id
1 'polypeptide(L)'
;MEYVEQFRTNIRTGQDQLNQNLLIMKTVGLQVIETVLRLPGLILLELWWRNRDMTFEDVTQEMLIKAPFNSYMDITTILDFVHRRNLDQSAGYVLSYSVLLLAVMLLTLPLSKLFRTYCHFFSLVIFAIAQYMSTIYVRLEQKSQEVEIHLDDFVKLERHGFHFLAQLMLAVLNSFVLGLESDLARLFLTPFTIPIIARMCSCPLDKLIVAHNVACSFTMFSICIYILNKTPSMAQYVKNAVLQLKAVFFVHGLAMGAVTIWRRLRIAELLTCTWLTIFHARVYVELWEKGREWKEAGRVLLTSIAEATNTPLSLLALALTVSFVCKWVVDGAQLVIGGTRDHGHVLANSGCTEGLILVLLCVQAGVLGMKTEQKAFLLGLVFFVVLSALLHSLFDLVEPQLLVMAASPTVSRGRHIRCLFVTGFLFVAPITMSLAITSFLPLDLWCVIIVSNCILITIHSASTLFIYFIGMIEAKADEPWESSDDLIYNCRLTTKIVELLIALAVLAYGLYTTAMGNWTVTSVAVLIFHVLINIYKRIEALVSSIRSRNAALHNFSLLQRATPEQLEKMKGDMCAICFTEMVTEARVAPCKHLFHGACLRKWLAVKQVLKNI
;
A
#
# COMPACT_ATOMS: atom_id res chain seq x y z
N MET A 1 16.00 49.90 15.62
CA MET A 1 16.26 49.33 14.28
C MET A 1 16.20 47.80 14.29
N GLU A 2 16.77 47.11 15.29
CA GLU A 2 16.64 45.64 15.48
C GLU A 2 15.22 45.08 15.39
N TYR A 3 14.24 45.73 16.04
CA TYR A 3 12.85 45.22 16.05
C TYR A 3 12.20 45.20 14.66
N VAL A 4 12.56 46.16 13.80
CA VAL A 4 12.07 46.24 12.42
C VAL A 4 12.75 45.20 11.53
N GLU A 5 14.01 44.90 11.83
CA GLU A 5 14.79 43.88 11.12
C GLU A 5 14.33 42.47 11.48
N GLN A 6 14.04 42.21 12.75
CA GLN A 6 13.45 40.96 13.24
C GLN A 6 12.02 40.73 12.72
N PHE A 7 11.23 41.80 12.62
CA PHE A 7 9.90 41.72 11.99
C PHE A 7 9.99 41.42 10.48
N ARG A 8 10.96 42.03 9.79
CA ARG A 8 11.19 41.80 8.35
C ARG A 8 11.71 40.39 8.06
N THR A 9 12.57 39.83 8.92
CA THR A 9 13.02 38.43 8.81
C THR A 9 11.91 37.43 9.12
N ASN A 10 11.04 37.70 10.10
CA ASN A 10 9.86 36.87 10.37
C ASN A 10 8.85 36.88 9.22
N ILE A 11 8.65 38.02 8.54
CA ILE A 11 7.78 38.09 7.35
C ILE A 11 8.40 37.32 6.17
N ARG A 12 9.71 37.47 5.92
CA ARG A 12 10.40 36.75 4.85
C ARG A 12 10.37 35.23 5.07
N THR A 13 10.68 34.77 6.28
CA THR A 13 10.62 33.34 6.64
C THR A 13 9.20 32.79 6.53
N GLY A 14 8.18 33.57 6.92
CA GLY A 14 6.77 33.20 6.70
C GLY A 14 6.38 33.11 5.23
N GLN A 15 6.84 34.04 4.39
CA GLN A 15 6.62 34.00 2.93
C GLN A 15 7.34 32.83 2.27
N ASP A 16 8.57 32.53 2.67
CA ASP A 16 9.33 31.39 2.15
C ASP A 16 8.69 30.05 2.55
N GLN A 17 8.21 29.92 3.80
CA GLN A 17 7.43 28.76 4.23
C GLN A 17 6.11 28.64 3.46
N LEU A 18 5.39 29.74 3.23
CA LEU A 18 4.15 29.73 2.46
C LEU A 18 4.40 29.31 1.01
N ASN A 19 5.44 29.84 0.37
CA ASN A 19 5.84 29.48 -0.99
C ASN A 19 6.27 28.01 -1.09
N GLN A 20 7.00 27.50 -0.09
CA GLN A 20 7.40 26.10 -0.01
C GLN A 20 6.19 25.18 0.17
N ASN A 21 5.25 25.54 1.06
CA ASN A 21 4.00 24.79 1.26
C ASN A 21 3.14 24.80 -0.02
N LEU A 22 3.07 25.92 -0.72
CA LEU A 22 2.35 26.04 -1.99
C LEU A 22 3.01 25.18 -3.09
N LEU A 23 4.35 25.14 -3.14
CA LEU A 23 5.08 24.28 -4.07
C LEU A 23 4.80 22.80 -3.77
N ILE A 24 4.88 22.39 -2.50
CA ILE A 24 4.57 21.03 -2.06
C ILE A 24 3.13 20.67 -2.44
N MET A 25 2.16 21.54 -2.16
CA MET A 25 0.77 21.32 -2.51
C MET A 25 0.56 21.19 -4.02
N LYS A 26 1.21 22.03 -4.83
CA LYS A 26 1.18 21.92 -6.30
C LYS A 26 1.80 20.61 -6.78
N THR A 27 2.94 20.22 -6.22
CA THR A 27 3.61 18.97 -6.56
C THR A 27 2.76 17.78 -6.19
N VAL A 28 2.21 17.71 -4.97
CA VAL A 28 1.30 16.63 -4.54
C VAL A 28 0.02 16.62 -5.39
N GLY A 29 -0.57 17.78 -5.68
CA GLY A 29 -1.74 17.89 -6.55
C GLY A 29 -1.50 17.35 -7.95
N LEU A 30 -0.37 17.70 -8.58
CA LEU A 30 0.03 17.16 -9.88
C LEU A 30 0.21 15.64 -9.85
N GLN A 31 0.78 15.11 -8.76
CA GLN A 31 0.98 13.68 -8.58
C GLN A 31 -0.35 12.92 -8.46
N VAL A 32 -1.28 13.45 -7.66
CA VAL A 32 -2.63 12.86 -7.53
C VAL A 32 -3.35 12.87 -8.87
N ILE A 33 -3.30 13.99 -9.61
CA ILE A 33 -3.90 14.09 -10.93
C ILE A 33 -3.27 13.09 -11.92
N GLU A 34 -1.94 12.95 -11.90
CA GLU A 34 -1.22 11.99 -12.74
C GLU A 34 -1.65 10.54 -12.43
N THR A 35 -1.78 10.19 -11.15
CA THR A 35 -2.23 8.87 -10.71
C THR A 35 -3.68 8.59 -11.13
N VAL A 36 -4.59 9.54 -10.90
CA VAL A 36 -6.01 9.42 -11.26
C VAL A 36 -6.20 9.28 -12.77
N LEU A 37 -5.49 10.09 -13.58
CA LEU A 37 -5.60 10.03 -15.03
C LEU A 37 -5.00 8.75 -15.62
N ARG A 38 -4.04 8.10 -14.96
CA ARG A 38 -3.45 6.83 -15.45
C ARG A 38 -4.18 5.59 -14.96
N LEU A 39 -5.01 5.72 -13.91
CA LEU A 39 -5.75 4.63 -13.27
C LEU A 39 -6.54 3.76 -14.27
N PRO A 40 -7.29 4.32 -15.25
CA PRO A 40 -8.05 3.49 -16.19
C PRO A 40 -7.18 2.57 -17.05
N GLY A 41 -5.91 2.93 -17.30
CA GLY A 41 -4.99 2.09 -18.06
C GLY A 41 -4.69 0.75 -17.37
N LEU A 42 -4.47 0.75 -16.05
CA LEU A 42 -4.27 -0.48 -15.28
C LEU A 42 -5.57 -1.27 -15.09
N ILE A 43 -6.70 -0.60 -14.91
CA ILE A 43 -8.01 -1.26 -14.82
C ILE A 43 -8.31 -2.02 -16.13
N LEU A 44 -8.06 -1.39 -17.28
CA LEU A 44 -8.21 -2.05 -18.59
C LEU A 44 -7.29 -3.26 -18.73
N LEU A 45 -6.04 -3.15 -18.26
CA LEU A 45 -5.09 -4.26 -18.27
C LEU A 45 -5.55 -5.43 -17.37
N GLU A 46 -6.08 -5.12 -16.19
CA GLU A 46 -6.62 -6.10 -15.25
C GLU A 46 -7.86 -6.80 -15.82
N LEU A 47 -8.80 -6.04 -16.41
CA LEU A 47 -9.99 -6.58 -17.07
C LEU A 47 -9.62 -7.46 -18.27
N TRP A 48 -8.65 -7.02 -19.07
CA TRP A 48 -8.14 -7.81 -20.19
C TRP A 48 -7.54 -9.13 -19.72
N TRP A 49 -6.71 -9.10 -18.65
CA TRP A 49 -6.09 -10.31 -18.12
C TRP A 49 -7.13 -11.29 -17.57
N ARG A 50 -8.12 -10.79 -16.81
CA ARG A 50 -9.18 -11.60 -16.21
C ARG A 50 -10.02 -12.33 -17.27
N ASN A 51 -10.23 -11.70 -18.42
CA ASN A 51 -11.12 -12.20 -19.46
C ASN A 51 -10.36 -12.84 -20.65
N ARG A 52 -9.03 -13.01 -20.54
CA ARG A 52 -8.19 -13.49 -21.66
C ARG A 52 -8.56 -14.90 -22.14
N ASP A 53 -8.93 -15.77 -21.20
CA ASP A 53 -9.14 -17.20 -21.45
C ASP A 53 -10.64 -17.57 -21.48
N MET A 54 -11.54 -16.59 -21.40
CA MET A 54 -13.00 -16.82 -21.47
C MET A 54 -13.45 -17.04 -22.92
N THR A 55 -14.21 -18.11 -23.15
CA THR A 55 -14.91 -18.28 -24.43
C THR A 55 -16.15 -17.38 -24.48
N PHE A 56 -16.59 -17.05 -25.69
CA PHE A 56 -17.72 -16.14 -25.91
C PHE A 56 -19.02 -16.62 -25.26
N GLU A 57 -19.28 -17.93 -25.24
CA GLU A 57 -20.44 -18.54 -24.56
C GLU A 57 -20.38 -18.32 -23.04
N ASP A 58 -19.20 -18.49 -22.43
CA ASP A 58 -19.00 -18.26 -20.99
C ASP A 58 -19.26 -16.79 -20.59
N VAL A 59 -18.88 -15.82 -21.45
CA VAL A 59 -19.12 -14.39 -21.19
C VAL A 59 -20.61 -14.08 -21.15
N THR A 60 -21.40 -14.62 -22.10
CA THR A 60 -22.85 -14.40 -22.13
C THR A 60 -23.55 -15.02 -20.93
N GLN A 61 -23.13 -16.22 -20.51
CA GLN A 61 -23.72 -16.93 -19.39
C GLN A 61 -23.34 -16.29 -18.05
N GLU A 62 -22.10 -15.82 -17.88
CA GLU A 62 -21.65 -15.13 -16.67
C GLU A 62 -22.31 -13.74 -16.51
N MET A 63 -22.54 -13.02 -17.61
CA MET A 63 -23.29 -11.75 -17.63
C MET A 63 -24.76 -11.93 -17.28
N LEU A 64 -25.38 -13.04 -17.69
CA LEU A 64 -26.76 -13.39 -17.35
C LEU A 64 -26.92 -13.80 -15.88
N ILE A 65 -25.91 -14.45 -15.28
CA ILE A 65 -26.00 -15.02 -13.92
C ILE A 65 -25.64 -14.01 -12.81
N LYS A 66 -24.78 -13.01 -13.08
CA LYS A 66 -24.22 -12.12 -12.04
C LYS A 66 -24.88 -10.74 -11.88
N ALA A 67 -26.02 -10.45 -12.51
CA ALA A 67 -26.72 -9.18 -12.27
C ALA A 67 -27.42 -9.20 -10.88
N PRO A 68 -27.10 -8.26 -9.99
CA PRO A 68 -27.59 -6.89 -10.17
C PRO A 68 -26.52 -5.80 -9.92
N PHE A 69 -26.51 -4.79 -10.79
CA PHE A 69 -26.12 -3.39 -10.54
C PHE A 69 -26.80 -2.61 -11.66
N ASN A 70 -28.05 -2.19 -11.46
CA ASN A 70 -29.00 -1.87 -12.53
C ASN A 70 -28.67 -0.60 -13.38
N SER A 71 -27.41 -0.19 -13.50
CA SER A 71 -27.04 1.01 -14.28
C SER A 71 -25.55 1.18 -14.59
N TYR A 72 -24.75 0.12 -14.76
CA TYR A 72 -23.48 0.29 -15.51
C TYR A 72 -23.78 0.38 -17.02
N MET A 73 -24.49 1.45 -17.40
CA MET A 73 -24.63 2.05 -18.73
C MET A 73 -24.56 1.07 -19.91
N ASP A 74 -25.65 0.31 -20.11
CA ASP A 74 -26.07 -0.31 -21.38
C ASP A 74 -24.97 -0.98 -22.24
N ILE A 75 -23.99 -1.61 -21.57
CA ILE A 75 -22.99 -2.47 -22.23
C ILE A 75 -23.67 -3.71 -22.83
N THR A 76 -24.80 -4.15 -22.30
CA THR A 76 -25.59 -5.27 -22.82
C THR A 76 -26.20 -4.97 -24.18
N THR A 77 -26.69 -3.75 -24.44
CA THR A 77 -27.12 -3.36 -25.80
C THR A 77 -25.95 -3.11 -26.73
N ILE A 78 -24.79 -2.63 -26.25
CA ILE A 78 -23.57 -2.53 -27.05
C ILE A 78 -23.04 -3.92 -27.41
N LEU A 79 -23.02 -4.86 -26.47
CA LEU A 79 -22.65 -6.26 -26.74
C LEU A 79 -23.68 -6.93 -27.65
N ASP A 80 -24.98 -6.77 -27.41
CA ASP A 80 -26.04 -7.32 -28.27
C ASP A 80 -26.01 -6.72 -29.70
N PHE A 81 -25.66 -5.45 -29.82
CA PHE A 81 -25.41 -4.77 -31.10
C PHE A 81 -24.15 -5.30 -31.80
N VAL A 82 -23.08 -5.56 -31.07
CA VAL A 82 -21.86 -6.21 -31.57
C VAL A 82 -22.10 -7.69 -31.90
N HIS A 83 -22.97 -8.39 -31.17
CA HIS A 83 -23.29 -9.81 -31.34
C HIS A 83 -24.25 -10.06 -32.50
N ARG A 84 -25.21 -9.15 -32.78
CA ARG A 84 -26.08 -9.24 -33.97
C ARG A 84 -25.30 -9.18 -35.28
N ARG A 85 -24.10 -8.60 -35.27
CA ARG A 85 -23.15 -8.75 -36.36
C ARG A 85 -22.21 -9.89 -36.00
N ASN A 86 -22.41 -11.05 -36.60
CA ASN A 86 -21.55 -12.22 -36.52
C ASN A 86 -20.09 -11.84 -36.91
N LEU A 87 -19.36 -11.23 -36.00
CA LEU A 87 -18.01 -10.72 -36.19
C LEU A 87 -17.06 -11.87 -35.90
N ASP A 88 -16.38 -12.34 -36.95
CA ASP A 88 -15.42 -13.45 -36.92
C ASP A 88 -14.43 -13.35 -35.74
N GLN A 89 -13.87 -14.49 -35.31
CA GLN A 89 -12.80 -14.57 -34.30
C GLN A 89 -11.70 -13.51 -34.49
N SER A 90 -11.41 -13.11 -35.74
CA SER A 90 -10.46 -12.04 -36.10
C SER A 90 -10.81 -10.66 -35.51
N ALA A 91 -12.09 -10.27 -35.49
CA ALA A 91 -12.53 -9.01 -34.90
C ALA A 91 -12.39 -9.01 -33.37
N GLY A 92 -12.62 -10.16 -32.73
CA GLY A 92 -12.38 -10.36 -31.30
C GLY A 92 -10.91 -10.18 -30.93
N TYR A 93 -9.99 -10.74 -31.74
CA TYR A 93 -8.55 -10.54 -31.54
C TYR A 93 -8.14 -9.07 -31.73
N VAL A 94 -8.63 -8.41 -32.79
CA VAL A 94 -8.34 -6.99 -33.04
C VAL A 94 -8.83 -6.11 -31.88
N LEU A 95 -10.03 -6.37 -31.36
CA LEU A 95 -10.57 -5.65 -30.22
C LEU A 95 -9.73 -5.88 -28.95
N SER A 96 -9.36 -7.13 -28.68
CA SER A 96 -8.50 -7.50 -27.55
C SER A 96 -7.15 -6.80 -27.57
N TYR A 97 -6.44 -6.81 -28.71
CA TYR A 97 -5.16 -6.12 -28.85
C TYR A 97 -5.32 -4.59 -28.82
N SER A 98 -6.45 -4.05 -29.27
CA SER A 98 -6.73 -2.61 -29.19
C SER A 98 -6.89 -2.13 -27.74
N VAL A 99 -7.47 -2.94 -26.86
CA VAL A 99 -7.58 -2.64 -25.42
C VAL A 99 -6.20 -2.62 -24.77
N LEU A 100 -5.33 -3.57 -25.11
CA LEU A 100 -3.96 -3.60 -24.61
C LEU A 100 -3.14 -2.39 -25.09
N LEU A 101 -3.29 -2.01 -26.37
CA LEU A 101 -2.66 -0.82 -26.92
C LEU A 101 -3.14 0.45 -26.20
N LEU A 102 -4.45 0.57 -25.96
CA LEU A 102 -5.04 1.68 -25.22
C LEU A 102 -4.51 1.75 -23.78
N ALA A 103 -4.44 0.61 -23.08
CA ALA A 103 -3.90 0.52 -21.74
C ALA A 103 -2.44 1.00 -21.67
N VAL A 104 -1.57 0.50 -22.57
CA VAL A 104 -0.17 0.93 -22.66
C VAL A 104 -0.05 2.42 -23.01
N MET A 105 -0.90 2.91 -23.91
CA MET A 105 -0.92 4.32 -24.29
C MET A 105 -1.28 5.22 -23.10
N LEU A 106 -2.32 4.87 -22.34
CA LEU A 106 -2.73 5.63 -21.15
C LEU A 106 -1.64 5.66 -20.06
N LEU A 107 -0.87 4.57 -19.92
CA LEU A 107 0.19 4.48 -18.90
C LEU A 107 1.47 5.21 -19.27
N THR A 108 1.81 5.29 -20.57
CA THR A 108 3.11 5.80 -21.03
C THR A 108 3.09 7.24 -21.49
N LEU A 109 1.92 7.80 -21.80
CA LEU A 109 1.81 9.17 -22.31
C LEU A 109 2.21 10.23 -21.26
N PRO A 110 2.84 11.34 -21.69
CA PRO A 110 3.03 12.52 -20.86
C PRO A 110 1.69 13.10 -20.40
N LEU A 111 1.63 13.67 -19.18
CA LEU A 111 0.41 14.18 -18.55
C LEU A 111 -0.39 15.15 -19.44
N SER A 112 0.30 16.08 -20.12
CA SER A 112 -0.35 17.06 -21.01
C SER A 112 -1.03 16.41 -22.23
N LYS A 113 -0.44 15.34 -22.75
CA LYS A 113 -1.00 14.59 -23.89
C LYS A 113 -2.10 13.65 -23.42
N LEU A 114 -1.94 13.03 -22.26
CA LEU A 114 -2.95 12.18 -21.63
C LEU A 114 -4.23 12.96 -21.35
N PHE A 115 -4.13 14.16 -20.76
CA PHE A 115 -5.28 15.04 -20.54
C PHE A 115 -6.01 15.35 -21.85
N ARG A 116 -5.27 15.67 -22.92
CA ARG A 116 -5.85 15.93 -24.23
C ARG A 116 -6.55 14.71 -24.83
N THR A 117 -6.02 13.50 -24.61
CA THR A 117 -6.68 12.25 -24.98
C THR A 117 -8.00 12.08 -24.24
N TYR A 118 -8.06 12.36 -22.93
CA TYR A 118 -9.32 12.34 -22.18
C TYR A 118 -10.32 13.38 -22.68
N CYS A 119 -9.88 14.57 -23.09
CA CYS A 119 -10.76 15.55 -23.75
C CYS A 119 -11.35 15.00 -25.06
N HIS A 120 -10.60 14.22 -25.84
CA HIS A 120 -11.13 13.56 -27.03
C HIS A 120 -12.20 12.50 -26.71
N PHE A 121 -12.01 11.71 -25.65
CA PHE A 121 -13.04 10.78 -25.17
C PHE A 121 -14.29 11.52 -24.66
N PHE A 122 -14.11 12.59 -23.90
CA PHE A 122 -15.22 13.41 -23.40
C PHE A 122 -16.01 14.06 -24.54
N SER A 123 -15.32 14.49 -25.61
CA SER A 123 -15.95 14.97 -26.84
C SER A 123 -16.86 13.92 -27.50
N LEU A 124 -16.42 12.66 -27.56
CA LEU A 124 -17.26 11.56 -28.06
C LEU A 124 -18.50 11.33 -27.19
N VAL A 125 -18.38 11.46 -25.85
CA VAL A 125 -19.52 11.38 -24.93
C VAL A 125 -20.51 12.51 -25.16
N ILE A 126 -20.03 13.76 -25.36
CA ILE A 126 -20.90 14.90 -25.70
C ILE A 126 -21.64 14.64 -27.02
N PHE A 127 -20.97 14.08 -28.03
CA PHE A 127 -21.63 13.69 -29.28
C PHE A 127 -22.70 12.61 -29.07
N ALA A 128 -22.44 11.59 -28.24
CA ALA A 128 -23.41 10.57 -27.92
C ALA A 128 -24.65 11.16 -27.20
N ILE A 129 -24.45 12.11 -26.27
CA ILE A 129 -25.54 12.85 -25.62
C ILE A 129 -26.31 13.70 -26.64
N ALA A 130 -25.62 14.39 -27.56
CA ALA A 130 -26.26 15.18 -28.61
C ALA A 130 -27.11 14.31 -29.55
N GLN A 131 -26.60 13.13 -29.94
CA GLN A 131 -27.33 12.13 -30.73
C GLN A 131 -28.56 11.61 -29.98
N TYR A 132 -28.42 11.29 -28.68
CA TYR A 132 -29.51 10.83 -27.83
C TYR A 132 -30.61 11.88 -27.72
N MET A 133 -30.24 13.14 -27.45
CA MET A 133 -31.17 14.28 -27.40
C MET A 133 -31.87 14.51 -28.74
N SER A 134 -31.15 14.39 -29.87
CA SER A 134 -31.74 14.50 -31.21
C SER A 134 -32.75 13.37 -31.48
N THR A 135 -32.42 12.14 -31.06
CA THR A 135 -33.31 10.97 -31.19
C THR A 135 -34.59 11.15 -30.38
N ILE A 136 -34.47 11.63 -29.14
CA ILE A 136 -35.63 11.93 -28.29
C ILE A 136 -36.52 12.97 -28.95
N TYR A 137 -35.92 14.06 -29.44
CA TYR A 137 -36.68 15.13 -30.10
C TYR A 137 -37.51 14.60 -31.28
N VAL A 138 -36.89 13.82 -32.18
CA VAL A 138 -37.59 13.21 -33.32
C VAL A 138 -38.73 12.29 -32.86
N ARG A 139 -38.47 11.43 -31.85
CA ARG A 139 -39.50 10.54 -31.31
C ARG A 139 -40.68 11.27 -30.67
N LEU A 140 -40.40 12.37 -29.95
CA LEU A 140 -41.45 13.19 -29.33
C LEU A 140 -42.32 13.87 -30.38
N GLU A 141 -41.72 14.40 -31.46
CA GLU A 141 -42.48 15.01 -32.56
C GLU A 141 -43.32 14.00 -33.33
N GLN A 142 -42.79 12.80 -33.58
CA GLN A 142 -43.57 11.74 -34.23
C GLN A 142 -44.77 11.28 -33.40
N LYS A 143 -44.64 11.26 -32.07
CA LYS A 143 -45.75 10.94 -31.16
C LYS A 143 -46.81 12.04 -31.10
N SER A 144 -46.45 13.29 -31.41
CA SER A 144 -47.36 14.43 -31.32
C SER A 144 -48.40 14.47 -32.45
N GLN A 145 -48.22 13.72 -33.55
CA GLN A 145 -49.12 13.63 -34.72
C GLN A 145 -49.56 14.96 -35.38
N GLU A 146 -48.93 16.10 -35.05
CA GLU A 146 -49.25 17.41 -35.64
C GLU A 146 -48.61 17.58 -37.03
N VAL A 147 -49.45 17.50 -38.07
CA VAL A 147 -49.04 17.52 -39.50
C VAL A 147 -48.42 18.86 -39.90
N GLU A 148 -48.93 19.99 -39.40
CA GLU A 148 -48.42 21.34 -39.67
C GLU A 148 -48.03 22.04 -38.35
N ILE A 149 -46.88 22.73 -38.34
CA ILE A 149 -46.47 23.54 -37.19
C ILE A 149 -47.14 24.90 -37.30
N HIS A 150 -48.16 25.11 -36.50
CA HIS A 150 -48.60 26.45 -36.16
C HIS A 150 -47.78 26.94 -34.95
N LEU A 151 -46.90 27.92 -35.17
CA LEU A 151 -46.11 28.61 -34.13
C LEU A 151 -46.95 29.61 -33.31
N ASP A 152 -48.26 29.42 -33.27
CA ASP A 152 -49.21 30.38 -32.70
C ASP A 152 -49.19 30.39 -31.16
N ASP A 153 -48.73 29.31 -30.53
CA ASP A 153 -48.55 29.21 -29.08
C ASP A 153 -47.09 29.44 -28.65
N PHE A 154 -46.87 30.38 -27.74
CA PHE A 154 -45.55 30.68 -27.14
C PHE A 154 -44.88 29.43 -26.54
N VAL A 155 -45.68 28.51 -26.00
CA VAL A 155 -45.25 27.22 -25.43
C VAL A 155 -44.59 26.31 -26.49
N LYS A 156 -45.09 26.32 -27.74
CA LYS A 156 -44.52 25.51 -28.83
C LYS A 156 -43.20 26.10 -29.32
N LEU A 157 -43.11 27.43 -29.40
CA LEU A 157 -41.86 28.14 -29.72
C LEU A 157 -40.80 27.92 -28.63
N GLU A 158 -41.18 27.98 -27.36
CA GLU A 158 -40.30 27.74 -26.21
C GLU A 158 -39.70 26.32 -26.23
N ARG A 159 -40.52 25.29 -26.54
CA ARG A 159 -40.06 23.90 -26.62
C ARG A 159 -39.01 23.70 -27.71
N HIS A 160 -39.25 24.18 -28.93
CA HIS A 160 -38.31 24.05 -30.04
C HIS A 160 -37.04 24.88 -29.81
N GLY A 161 -37.19 26.09 -29.26
CA GLY A 161 -36.09 26.96 -28.86
C GLY A 161 -35.21 26.34 -27.79
N PHE A 162 -35.78 25.67 -26.78
CA PHE A 162 -35.02 25.00 -25.73
C PHE A 162 -34.20 23.82 -26.26
N HIS A 163 -34.77 22.97 -27.13
CA HIS A 163 -34.03 21.88 -27.76
C HIS A 163 -32.92 22.39 -28.68
N PHE A 164 -33.16 23.47 -29.43
CA PHE A 164 -32.14 24.10 -30.25
C PHE A 164 -31.00 24.68 -29.41
N LEU A 165 -31.34 25.41 -28.34
CA LEU A 165 -30.37 25.98 -27.41
C LEU A 165 -29.55 24.89 -26.72
N ALA A 166 -30.17 23.79 -26.28
CA ALA A 166 -29.47 22.67 -25.67
C ALA A 166 -28.46 22.04 -26.64
N GLN A 167 -28.83 21.82 -27.91
CA GLN A 167 -27.91 21.31 -28.93
C GLN A 167 -26.77 22.28 -29.23
N LEU A 168 -27.05 23.59 -29.25
CA LEU A 168 -26.02 24.61 -29.42
C LEU A 168 -25.06 24.67 -28.23
N MET A 169 -25.56 24.56 -27.00
CA MET A 169 -24.73 24.51 -25.78
C MET A 169 -23.83 23.27 -25.77
N LEU A 170 -24.34 22.11 -26.19
CA LEU A 170 -23.53 20.90 -26.35
C LEU A 170 -22.43 21.09 -27.40
N ALA A 171 -22.73 21.74 -28.53
CA ALA A 171 -21.72 22.04 -29.56
C ALA A 171 -20.66 23.05 -29.06
N VAL A 172 -21.06 24.10 -28.34
CA VAL A 172 -20.15 25.08 -27.72
C VAL A 172 -19.25 24.39 -26.69
N LEU A 173 -19.81 23.58 -25.80
CA LEU A 173 -19.05 22.79 -24.84
C LEU A 173 -18.04 21.89 -25.55
N ASN A 174 -18.45 21.22 -26.62
CA ASN A 174 -17.57 20.35 -27.40
C ASN A 174 -16.44 21.13 -28.10
N SER A 175 -16.70 22.35 -28.56
CA SER A 175 -15.68 23.25 -29.11
C SER A 175 -14.61 23.63 -28.08
N PHE A 176 -15.02 23.94 -26.84
CA PHE A 176 -14.09 24.23 -25.76
C PHE A 176 -13.23 23.01 -25.40
N VAL A 177 -13.85 21.83 -25.31
CA VAL A 177 -13.17 20.57 -24.99
C VAL A 177 -12.12 20.20 -26.05
N LEU A 178 -12.44 20.38 -27.34
CA LEU A 178 -11.52 20.09 -28.45
C LEU A 178 -10.48 21.20 -28.68
N GLY A 179 -10.71 22.40 -28.15
CA GLY A 179 -9.87 23.57 -28.37
C GLY A 179 -9.83 24.00 -29.84
N LEU A 180 -10.99 24.04 -30.50
CA LEU A 180 -11.06 24.41 -31.92
C LEU A 180 -10.91 25.92 -32.11
N GLU A 181 -9.87 26.31 -32.86
CA GLU A 181 -9.60 27.70 -33.22
C GLU A 181 -10.35 28.15 -34.48
N SER A 182 -10.69 27.21 -35.38
CA SER A 182 -11.39 27.50 -36.63
C SER A 182 -12.90 27.59 -36.41
N ASP A 183 -13.52 28.68 -36.88
CA ASP A 183 -14.98 28.86 -36.86
C ASP A 183 -15.71 27.84 -37.73
N LEU A 184 -15.10 27.45 -38.87
CA LEU A 184 -15.64 26.43 -39.76
C LEU A 184 -15.64 25.04 -39.10
N ALA A 185 -14.66 24.75 -38.26
CA ALA A 185 -14.63 23.53 -37.45
C ALA A 185 -15.74 23.49 -36.38
N ARG A 186 -16.15 24.65 -35.85
CA ARG A 186 -17.25 24.75 -34.87
C ARG A 186 -18.61 24.47 -35.51
N LEU A 187 -18.80 24.87 -36.77
CA LEU A 187 -20.02 24.56 -37.54
C LEU A 187 -20.19 23.05 -37.77
N PHE A 188 -19.09 22.32 -37.96
CA PHE A 188 -19.14 20.86 -38.06
C PHE A 188 -19.59 20.15 -36.76
N LEU A 189 -19.70 20.86 -35.63
CA LEU A 189 -20.21 20.32 -34.35
C LEU A 189 -21.72 20.46 -34.18
N THR A 190 -22.43 21.19 -35.05
CA THR A 190 -23.88 21.43 -34.93
C THR A 190 -24.81 20.57 -35.80
N PRO A 191 -24.45 19.41 -36.40
CA PRO A 191 -25.34 18.69 -37.31
C PRO A 191 -26.64 18.21 -36.66
N PHE A 192 -26.67 18.00 -35.34
CA PHE A 192 -27.89 17.63 -34.62
C PHE A 192 -28.92 18.75 -34.48
N THR A 193 -28.63 19.98 -34.93
CA THR A 193 -29.64 21.04 -35.09
C THR A 193 -30.45 20.88 -36.38
N ILE A 194 -29.98 20.09 -37.36
CA ILE A 194 -30.63 19.88 -38.67
C ILE A 194 -32.08 19.38 -38.52
N PRO A 195 -32.41 18.37 -37.68
CA PRO A 195 -33.80 17.94 -37.51
C PRO A 195 -34.70 19.03 -36.94
N ILE A 196 -34.18 19.88 -36.05
CA ILE A 196 -34.94 20.97 -35.42
C ILE A 196 -35.23 22.07 -36.45
N ILE A 197 -34.21 22.47 -37.23
CA ILE A 197 -34.37 23.45 -38.30
C ILE A 197 -35.30 22.90 -39.39
N ALA A 198 -35.16 21.64 -39.78
CA ALA A 198 -36.06 21.00 -40.74
C ALA A 198 -37.52 21.03 -40.27
N ARG A 199 -37.75 20.79 -38.97
CA ARG A 199 -39.08 20.91 -38.36
C ARG A 199 -39.57 22.36 -38.42
N MET A 200 -38.77 23.35 -38.03
CA MET A 200 -39.10 24.78 -38.12
C MET A 200 -39.41 25.27 -39.55
N CYS A 201 -38.83 24.65 -40.58
CA CYS A 201 -39.12 24.91 -41.98
C CYS A 201 -40.34 24.14 -42.51
N SER A 202 -41.21 23.64 -41.64
CA SER A 202 -42.44 22.90 -41.97
C SER A 202 -42.21 21.61 -42.76
N CYS A 203 -41.09 20.91 -42.53
CA CYS A 203 -40.86 19.58 -43.12
C CYS A 203 -41.84 18.54 -42.52
N PRO A 204 -42.41 17.64 -43.34
CA PRO A 204 -43.34 16.61 -42.87
C PRO A 204 -42.68 15.64 -41.88
N LEU A 205 -43.46 15.18 -40.91
CA LEU A 205 -43.02 14.31 -39.80
C LEU A 205 -42.31 13.03 -40.27
N ASP A 206 -42.73 12.47 -41.40
CA ASP A 206 -42.16 11.25 -41.98
C ASP A 206 -40.71 11.44 -42.46
N LYS A 207 -40.36 12.67 -42.85
CA LYS A 207 -39.01 13.02 -43.33
C LYS A 207 -38.06 13.45 -42.20
N LEU A 208 -38.55 13.60 -40.97
CA LEU A 208 -37.74 14.02 -39.83
C LEU A 208 -36.70 12.96 -39.41
N ILE A 209 -37.05 11.66 -39.54
CA ILE A 209 -36.11 10.55 -39.37
C ILE A 209 -34.98 10.65 -40.40
N VAL A 210 -35.30 10.99 -41.65
CA VAL A 210 -34.30 11.14 -42.72
C VAL A 210 -33.33 12.28 -42.38
N ALA A 211 -33.84 13.41 -41.90
CA ALA A 211 -33.01 14.53 -41.46
C ALA A 211 -32.07 14.14 -40.31
N HIS A 212 -32.55 13.36 -39.34
CA HIS A 212 -31.71 12.84 -38.26
C HIS A 212 -30.66 11.84 -38.76
N ASN A 213 -31.03 10.94 -39.68
CA ASN A 213 -30.08 9.99 -40.27
C ASN A 213 -28.98 10.71 -41.06
N VAL A 214 -29.32 11.77 -41.80
CA VAL A 214 -28.34 12.62 -42.49
C VAL A 214 -27.39 13.29 -41.49
N ALA A 215 -27.92 13.84 -40.39
CA ALA A 215 -27.11 14.41 -39.31
C ALA A 215 -26.16 13.37 -38.68
N CYS A 216 -26.66 12.14 -38.43
CA CYS A 216 -25.86 11.03 -37.91
C CYS A 216 -24.74 10.62 -38.88
N SER A 217 -25.05 10.42 -40.17
CA SER A 217 -24.06 10.06 -41.19
C SER A 217 -22.98 11.13 -41.34
N PHE A 218 -23.38 12.41 -41.33
CA PHE A 218 -22.44 13.52 -41.38
C PHE A 218 -21.54 13.57 -40.15
N THR A 219 -22.11 13.44 -38.95
CA THR A 219 -21.33 13.42 -37.69
C THR A 219 -20.34 12.25 -37.67
N MET A 220 -20.76 11.06 -38.09
CA MET A 220 -19.88 9.89 -38.18
C MET A 220 -18.74 10.12 -39.16
N PHE A 221 -19.02 10.72 -40.31
CA PHE A 221 -17.99 11.06 -41.30
C PHE A 221 -16.99 12.09 -40.75
N SER A 222 -17.48 13.14 -40.07
CA SER A 222 -16.64 14.14 -39.40
C SER A 222 -15.74 13.52 -38.32
N ILE A 223 -16.27 12.58 -37.51
CA ILE A 223 -15.51 11.84 -36.51
C ILE A 223 -14.43 10.98 -37.18
N CYS A 224 -14.76 10.26 -38.26
CA CYS A 224 -13.79 9.45 -39.00
C CYS A 224 -12.64 10.29 -39.56
N ILE A 225 -12.93 11.43 -40.20
CA ILE A 225 -11.91 12.36 -40.70
C ILE A 225 -11.04 12.87 -39.55
N TYR A 226 -11.66 13.25 -38.43
CA TYR A 226 -10.94 13.73 -37.26
C TYR A 226 -9.97 12.67 -36.71
N ILE A 227 -10.43 11.43 -36.55
CA ILE A 227 -9.60 10.31 -36.09
C ILE A 227 -8.45 10.08 -37.07
N LEU A 228 -8.72 9.98 -38.37
CA LEU A 228 -7.69 9.78 -39.40
C LEU A 228 -6.61 10.88 -39.36
N ASN A 229 -7.00 12.13 -39.14
CA ASN A 229 -6.06 13.25 -39.02
C ASN A 229 -5.21 13.19 -37.73
N LYS A 230 -5.72 12.58 -36.65
CA LYS A 230 -5.00 12.49 -35.37
C LYS A 230 -4.19 11.20 -35.20
N THR A 231 -4.55 10.11 -35.89
CA THR A 231 -3.84 8.82 -35.82
C THR A 231 -2.33 8.91 -36.05
N PRO A 232 -1.80 9.67 -37.04
CA PRO A 232 -0.35 9.78 -37.25
C PRO A 232 0.38 10.40 -36.06
N SER A 233 -0.24 11.40 -35.43
CA SER A 233 0.32 12.04 -34.23
C SER A 233 0.37 11.08 -33.04
N MET A 234 -0.67 10.25 -32.87
CA MET A 234 -0.71 9.21 -31.83
C MET A 234 0.36 8.14 -32.07
N ALA A 235 0.52 7.68 -33.31
CA ALA A 235 1.57 6.72 -33.67
C ALA A 235 2.98 7.28 -33.38
N GLN A 236 3.21 8.57 -33.65
CA GLN A 236 4.48 9.23 -33.33
C GLN A 236 4.72 9.29 -31.81
N TYR A 237 3.69 9.55 -31.01
CA TYR A 237 3.82 9.53 -29.55
C TYR A 237 4.16 8.15 -29.00
N VAL A 238 3.50 7.10 -29.51
CA VAL A 238 3.81 5.70 -29.14
C VAL A 238 5.25 5.36 -29.52
N LYS A 239 5.68 5.70 -30.74
CA LYS A 239 7.06 5.50 -31.20
C LYS A 239 8.07 6.19 -30.26
N ASN A 240 7.82 7.44 -29.90
CA ASN A 240 8.70 8.19 -28.99
C ASN A 240 8.73 7.58 -27.58
N ALA A 241 7.60 7.12 -27.06
CA ALA A 241 7.53 6.43 -25.77
C ALA A 241 8.35 5.13 -25.77
N VAL A 242 8.23 4.32 -26.83
CA VAL A 242 9.02 3.09 -27.00
C VAL A 242 10.52 3.39 -27.10
N LEU A 243 10.90 4.43 -27.84
CA LEU A 243 12.31 4.85 -27.95
C LEU A 243 12.86 5.32 -26.59
N GLN A 244 12.08 6.08 -25.82
CA GLN A 244 12.47 6.48 -24.47
C GLN A 244 12.65 5.27 -23.54
N LEU A 245 11.73 4.30 -23.59
CA LEU A 245 11.86 3.07 -22.82
C LEU A 245 13.14 2.31 -23.19
N LYS A 246 13.40 2.13 -24.49
CA LYS A 246 14.64 1.49 -24.97
C LYS A 246 15.89 2.22 -24.51
N ALA A 247 15.90 3.56 -24.55
CA ALA A 247 17.02 4.36 -24.08
C ALA A 247 17.29 4.18 -22.57
N VAL A 248 16.23 4.14 -21.75
CA VAL A 248 16.38 3.90 -20.30
C VAL A 248 16.99 2.54 -20.01
N PHE A 249 16.52 1.48 -20.69
CA PHE A 249 17.07 0.14 -20.56
C PHE A 249 18.50 0.01 -21.09
N PHE A 250 18.85 0.73 -22.16
CA PHE A 250 20.21 0.73 -22.70
C PHE A 250 21.22 1.40 -21.76
N VAL A 251 20.84 2.52 -21.12
CA VAL A 251 21.74 3.27 -20.23
C VAL A 251 21.89 2.62 -18.86
N HIS A 252 20.79 2.13 -18.27
CA HIS A 252 20.80 1.63 -16.89
C HIS A 252 20.88 0.09 -16.79
N GLY A 253 20.79 -0.62 -17.92
CA GLY A 253 20.62 -2.08 -17.92
C GLY A 253 19.19 -2.51 -17.54
N LEU A 254 18.92 -3.82 -17.57
CA LEU A 254 17.56 -4.35 -17.41
C LEU A 254 16.99 -4.10 -16.00
N ALA A 255 17.76 -4.42 -14.96
CA ALA A 255 17.30 -4.33 -13.58
C ALA A 255 17.10 -2.86 -13.12
N MET A 256 18.13 -2.02 -13.26
CA MET A 256 18.03 -0.62 -12.87
C MET A 256 17.12 0.18 -13.82
N GLY A 257 17.04 -0.20 -15.10
CA GLY A 257 16.05 0.35 -16.03
C GLY A 257 14.62 0.08 -15.58
N ALA A 258 14.31 -1.16 -15.17
CA ALA A 258 13.00 -1.52 -14.62
C ALA A 258 12.68 -0.73 -13.33
N VAL A 259 13.63 -0.63 -12.39
CA VAL A 259 13.47 0.18 -11.16
C VAL A 259 13.26 1.66 -11.48
N THR A 260 13.95 2.18 -12.49
CA THR A 260 13.81 3.57 -12.92
C THR A 260 12.44 3.83 -13.52
N ILE A 261 11.93 2.92 -14.36
CA ILE A 261 10.57 2.99 -14.91
C ILE A 261 9.53 2.85 -13.80
N TRP A 262 9.72 1.91 -12.87
CA TRP A 262 8.86 1.68 -11.72
C TRP A 262 8.67 2.94 -10.90
N ARG A 263 9.76 3.65 -10.63
CA ARG A 263 9.77 4.92 -9.89
C ARG A 263 9.22 6.08 -10.72
N ARG A 264 9.58 6.16 -12.01
CA ARG A 264 9.14 7.23 -12.92
C ARG A 264 7.63 7.21 -13.15
N LEU A 265 7.07 6.03 -13.37
CA LEU A 265 5.63 5.84 -13.60
C LEU A 265 4.85 5.68 -12.29
N ARG A 266 5.51 5.65 -11.13
CA ARG A 266 4.88 5.44 -9.81
C ARG A 266 4.00 4.20 -9.79
N ILE A 267 4.53 3.10 -10.34
CA ILE A 267 3.75 1.86 -10.54
C ILE A 267 3.17 1.36 -9.21
N ALA A 268 3.89 1.51 -8.09
CA ALA A 268 3.36 1.13 -6.78
C ALA A 268 2.14 1.96 -6.34
N GLU A 269 2.15 3.28 -6.53
CA GLU A 269 1.00 4.16 -6.23
C GLU A 269 -0.17 3.84 -7.18
N LEU A 270 0.10 3.61 -8.46
CA LEU A 270 -0.94 3.27 -9.44
C LEU A 270 -1.59 1.90 -9.15
N LEU A 271 -0.80 0.87 -8.85
CA LEU A 271 -1.31 -0.47 -8.54
C LEU A 271 -2.15 -0.45 -7.26
N THR A 272 -1.71 0.27 -6.24
CA THR A 272 -2.44 0.38 -4.97
C THR A 272 -3.75 1.13 -5.14
N CYS A 273 -3.77 2.25 -5.87
CA CYS A 273 -5.01 2.93 -6.22
C CYS A 273 -5.94 2.02 -7.03
N THR A 274 -5.41 1.29 -8.03
CA THR A 274 -6.19 0.34 -8.85
C THR A 274 -6.86 -0.71 -7.96
N TRP A 275 -6.07 -1.35 -7.10
CA TRP A 275 -6.59 -2.38 -6.20
C TRP A 275 -7.61 -1.81 -5.21
N LEU A 276 -7.36 -0.64 -4.63
CA LEU A 276 -8.31 0.03 -3.73
C LEU A 276 -9.63 0.35 -4.44
N THR A 277 -9.59 0.79 -5.71
CA THR A 277 -10.84 1.04 -6.46
C THR A 277 -11.63 -0.24 -6.71
N ILE A 278 -10.97 -1.33 -7.08
CA ILE A 278 -11.62 -2.64 -7.26
C ILE A 278 -12.16 -3.14 -5.93
N PHE A 279 -11.38 -3.04 -4.86
CA PHE A 279 -11.77 -3.44 -3.50
C PHE A 279 -12.98 -2.65 -2.99
N HIS A 280 -12.97 -1.32 -3.11
CA HIS A 280 -14.10 -0.48 -2.69
C HIS A 280 -15.37 -0.78 -3.49
N ALA A 281 -15.26 -0.99 -4.81
CA ALA A 281 -16.39 -1.39 -5.63
C ALA A 281 -16.98 -2.73 -5.15
N ARG A 282 -16.12 -3.70 -4.77
CA ARG A 282 -16.56 -5.01 -4.24
C ARG A 282 -17.20 -4.90 -2.87
N VAL A 283 -16.62 -4.11 -1.97
CA VAL A 283 -17.22 -3.85 -0.65
C VAL A 283 -18.58 -3.18 -0.79
N TYR A 284 -18.72 -2.22 -1.72
CA TYR A 284 -20.00 -1.56 -2.00
C TYR A 284 -21.07 -2.56 -2.47
N VAL A 285 -20.74 -3.42 -3.43
CA VAL A 285 -21.64 -4.49 -3.91
C VAL A 285 -22.07 -5.41 -2.76
N GLU A 286 -21.11 -5.81 -1.92
CA GLU A 286 -21.36 -6.71 -0.80
C GLU A 286 -22.23 -6.11 0.32
N LEU A 287 -22.06 -4.82 0.62
CA LEU A 287 -22.83 -4.14 1.66
C LEU A 287 -24.20 -3.67 1.17
N TRP A 288 -24.24 -3.08 -0.03
CA TRP A 288 -25.44 -2.40 -0.53
C TRP A 288 -26.38 -3.33 -1.27
N GLU A 289 -25.87 -4.22 -2.13
CA GLU A 289 -26.72 -5.06 -2.98
C GLU A 289 -27.10 -6.37 -2.30
N LYS A 290 -26.16 -6.94 -1.53
CA LYS A 290 -26.40 -8.18 -0.77
C LYS A 290 -26.90 -7.93 0.66
N GLY A 291 -26.96 -6.66 1.10
CA GLY A 291 -27.57 -6.25 2.37
C GLY A 291 -26.91 -6.82 3.63
N ARG A 292 -25.60 -7.10 3.62
CA ARG A 292 -24.92 -7.69 4.79
C ARG A 292 -24.77 -6.68 5.92
N GLU A 293 -24.94 -7.14 7.17
CA GLU A 293 -24.79 -6.31 8.36
C GLU A 293 -23.31 -6.01 8.72
N TRP A 294 -23.07 -4.90 9.41
CA TRP A 294 -21.75 -4.52 9.94
C TRP A 294 -21.11 -5.56 10.88
N LYS A 295 -21.90 -6.44 11.51
CA LYS A 295 -21.40 -7.55 12.33
C LYS A 295 -20.59 -8.56 11.51
N GLU A 296 -20.86 -8.66 10.20
CA GLU A 296 -20.13 -9.52 9.28
C GLU A 296 -18.99 -8.79 8.54
N ALA A 297 -18.61 -7.58 8.98
CA ALA A 297 -17.62 -6.75 8.30
C ALA A 297 -16.30 -7.51 8.04
N GLY A 298 -15.82 -8.31 8.99
CA GLY A 298 -14.61 -9.12 8.79
C GLY A 298 -14.72 -10.10 7.62
N ARG A 299 -15.88 -10.77 7.47
CA ARG A 299 -16.15 -11.68 6.36
C ARG A 299 -16.30 -10.92 5.04
N VAL A 300 -17.04 -9.82 5.04
CA VAL A 300 -17.22 -8.94 3.87
C VAL A 300 -15.87 -8.44 3.36
N LEU A 301 -15.00 -7.97 4.26
CA LEU A 301 -13.66 -7.52 3.91
C LEU A 301 -12.87 -8.66 3.28
N LEU A 302 -12.81 -9.82 3.92
CA LEU A 302 -12.01 -10.95 3.45
C LEU A 302 -12.49 -11.51 2.10
N THR A 303 -13.81 -11.63 1.91
CA THR A 303 -14.42 -12.01 0.62
C THR A 303 -14.14 -10.96 -0.45
N SER A 304 -14.24 -9.67 -0.11
CA SER A 304 -13.95 -8.58 -1.06
C SER A 304 -12.48 -8.56 -1.50
N ILE A 305 -11.54 -8.78 -0.57
CA ILE A 305 -10.10 -8.89 -0.87
C ILE A 305 -9.85 -10.12 -1.74
N ALA A 306 -10.48 -11.26 -1.43
CA ALA A 306 -10.37 -12.49 -2.21
C ALA A 306 -10.88 -12.29 -3.65
N GLU A 307 -12.03 -11.64 -3.84
CA GLU A 307 -12.56 -11.34 -5.17
C GLU A 307 -11.74 -10.29 -5.93
N ALA A 308 -11.06 -9.39 -5.22
CA ALA A 308 -10.20 -8.37 -5.82
C ALA A 308 -8.84 -8.91 -6.29
N THR A 309 -8.45 -10.13 -5.91
CA THR A 309 -7.09 -10.68 -6.13
C THR A 309 -7.04 -11.84 -7.11
N ASN A 310 -7.65 -11.74 -8.30
CA ASN A 310 -7.75 -12.87 -9.23
C ASN A 310 -6.57 -13.01 -10.20
N THR A 311 -5.74 -11.98 -10.34
CA THR A 311 -4.63 -11.96 -11.29
C THR A 311 -3.30 -11.80 -10.53
N PRO A 312 -2.16 -12.17 -11.13
CA PRO A 312 -0.86 -11.88 -10.55
C PRO A 312 -0.62 -10.37 -10.36
N LEU A 313 -1.23 -9.53 -11.20
CA LEU A 313 -1.14 -8.08 -11.09
C LEU A 313 -1.91 -7.57 -9.87
N SER A 314 -3.12 -8.07 -9.62
CA SER A 314 -3.90 -7.71 -8.43
C SER A 314 -3.33 -8.32 -7.14
N LEU A 315 -2.67 -9.49 -7.20
CA LEU A 315 -1.92 -10.03 -6.07
C LEU A 315 -0.72 -9.13 -5.71
N LEU A 316 0.06 -8.71 -6.71
CA LEU A 316 1.14 -7.75 -6.49
C LEU A 316 0.62 -6.42 -5.96
N ALA A 317 -0.52 -5.94 -6.48
CA ALA A 317 -1.16 -4.73 -6.00
C ALA A 317 -1.62 -4.87 -4.54
N LEU A 318 -2.23 -5.99 -4.15
CA LEU A 318 -2.56 -6.29 -2.75
C LEU A 318 -1.29 -6.24 -1.89
N ALA A 319 -0.22 -6.91 -2.30
CA ALA A 319 1.03 -6.93 -1.54
C ALA A 319 1.60 -5.53 -1.31
N LEU A 320 1.58 -4.68 -2.34
CA LEU A 320 2.00 -3.28 -2.23
C LEU A 320 1.08 -2.50 -1.28
N THR A 321 -0.24 -2.70 -1.33
CA THR A 321 -1.16 -2.03 -0.40
C THR A 321 -0.88 -2.43 1.04
N VAL A 322 -0.67 -3.73 1.29
CA VAL A 322 -0.30 -4.26 2.61
C VAL A 322 1.03 -3.67 3.05
N SER A 323 2.04 -3.60 2.19
CA SER A 323 3.33 -2.95 2.48
C SER A 323 3.18 -1.50 2.89
N PHE A 324 2.37 -0.71 2.18
CA PHE A 324 2.11 0.69 2.55
C PHE A 324 1.39 0.81 3.89
N VAL A 325 0.38 -0.04 4.14
CA VAL A 325 -0.35 -0.07 5.42
C VAL A 325 0.58 -0.42 6.57
N CYS A 326 1.39 -1.48 6.44
CA CYS A 326 2.39 -1.88 7.44
C CYS A 326 3.37 -0.72 7.72
N LYS A 327 3.88 -0.08 6.67
CA LYS A 327 4.77 1.08 6.81
C LYS A 327 4.09 2.24 7.53
N TRP A 328 2.84 2.54 7.22
CA TRP A 328 2.08 3.59 7.91
C TRP A 328 1.85 3.28 9.38
N VAL A 329 1.63 2.02 9.73
CA VAL A 329 1.52 1.59 11.14
C VAL A 329 2.85 1.79 11.88
N VAL A 330 3.98 1.43 11.27
CA VAL A 330 5.31 1.60 11.87
C VAL A 330 5.70 3.08 11.98
N ASP A 331 5.50 3.87 10.93
CA ASP A 331 5.72 5.33 10.95
C ASP A 331 4.81 5.98 12.01
N GLY A 332 3.55 5.53 12.13
CA GLY A 332 2.60 5.97 13.15
C GLY A 332 3.07 5.65 14.57
N ALA A 333 3.57 4.44 14.80
CA ALA A 333 4.16 4.06 16.10
C ALA A 333 5.39 4.92 16.43
N GLN A 334 6.25 5.21 15.45
CA GLN A 334 7.40 6.09 15.64
C GLN A 334 6.98 7.53 16.01
N LEU A 335 5.92 8.05 15.39
CA LEU A 335 5.35 9.36 15.71
C LEU A 335 4.78 9.40 17.14
N VAL A 336 4.12 8.32 17.59
CA VAL A 336 3.60 8.23 18.96
C VAL A 336 4.76 8.26 19.98
N ILE A 337 5.87 7.57 19.70
CA ILE A 337 7.03 7.49 20.60
C ILE A 337 7.87 8.79 20.58
N GLY A 338 7.84 9.56 19.49
CA GLY A 338 8.61 10.80 19.35
C GLY A 338 10.11 10.57 19.18
N GLY A 339 10.51 9.44 18.57
CA GLY A 339 11.91 9.13 18.27
C GLY A 339 12.43 9.88 17.03
N THR A 340 13.70 10.29 17.03
CA THR A 340 14.37 10.83 15.84
C THR A 340 14.52 9.74 14.77
N ARG A 341 14.33 10.10 13.49
CA ARG A 341 14.32 9.18 12.32
C ARG A 341 15.70 8.56 11.98
N ASP A 342 16.64 8.57 12.91
CA ASP A 342 18.07 8.37 12.64
C ASP A 342 18.54 6.92 12.77
N HIS A 343 17.69 6.01 13.28
CA HIS A 343 18.06 4.60 13.45
C HIS A 343 17.70 3.76 12.21
N GLY A 344 18.67 3.65 11.29
CA GLY A 344 19.07 2.39 10.66
C GLY A 344 18.21 1.80 9.53
N HIS A 345 18.92 1.13 8.61
CA HIS A 345 18.48 0.36 7.44
C HIS A 345 17.29 -0.61 7.66
N VAL A 346 16.96 -0.95 8.91
CA VAL A 346 15.86 -1.83 9.32
C VAL A 346 14.50 -1.16 9.16
N LEU A 347 14.38 0.14 9.48
CA LEU A 347 13.15 0.91 9.23
C LEU A 347 12.91 1.14 7.73
N ALA A 348 13.97 1.17 6.93
CA ALA A 348 13.86 1.39 5.49
C ALA A 348 13.14 0.23 4.77
N ASN A 349 13.29 -0.99 5.27
CA ASN A 349 12.66 -2.19 4.72
C ASN A 349 11.32 -2.54 5.38
N SER A 350 10.92 -1.84 6.45
CA SER A 350 9.64 -2.07 7.11
C SER A 350 8.46 -1.85 6.15
N GLY A 351 7.56 -2.82 6.12
CA GLY A 351 6.46 -2.95 5.15
C GLY A 351 6.83 -3.76 3.90
N CYS A 352 8.06 -3.66 3.39
CA CYS A 352 8.47 -4.41 2.20
C CYS A 352 8.59 -5.91 2.50
N THR A 353 9.17 -6.26 3.66
CA THR A 353 9.29 -7.64 4.13
C THR A 353 7.94 -8.33 4.27
N GLU A 354 6.94 -7.63 4.80
CA GLU A 354 5.59 -8.09 5.05
C GLU A 354 4.83 -8.33 3.73
N GLY A 355 4.98 -7.41 2.77
CA GLY A 355 4.45 -7.59 1.41
C GLY A 355 5.11 -8.74 0.67
N LEU A 356 6.43 -8.94 0.81
CA LEU A 356 7.14 -10.09 0.24
C LEU A 356 6.65 -11.41 0.85
N ILE A 357 6.47 -11.47 2.17
CA ILE A 357 5.91 -12.64 2.86
C ILE A 357 4.51 -12.94 2.31
N LEU A 358 3.65 -11.92 2.14
CA LEU A 358 2.31 -12.09 1.55
C LEU A 358 2.40 -12.73 0.15
N VAL A 359 3.21 -12.17 -0.76
CA VAL A 359 3.35 -12.69 -2.13
C VAL A 359 3.86 -14.12 -2.12
N LEU A 360 4.92 -14.39 -1.36
CA LEU A 360 5.53 -15.71 -1.29
C LEU A 360 4.54 -16.77 -0.79
N LEU A 361 3.79 -16.48 0.27
CA LEU A 361 2.79 -17.40 0.81
C LEU A 361 1.60 -17.57 -0.14
N CYS A 362 1.11 -16.50 -0.76
CA CYS A 362 0.00 -16.60 -1.71
C CYS A 362 0.39 -17.38 -2.98
N VAL A 363 1.61 -17.20 -3.48
CA VAL A 363 2.13 -17.96 -4.62
C VAL A 363 2.35 -19.42 -4.25
N GLN A 364 2.98 -19.70 -3.10
CA GLN A 364 3.20 -21.06 -2.62
C GLN A 364 1.88 -21.82 -2.41
N ALA A 365 0.87 -21.15 -1.87
CA ALA A 365 -0.43 -21.76 -1.61
C ALA A 365 -1.35 -21.82 -2.84
N GLY A 366 -0.94 -21.25 -3.98
CA GLY A 366 -1.72 -21.31 -5.23
C GLY A 366 -3.02 -20.52 -5.19
N VAL A 367 -3.07 -19.43 -4.42
CA VAL A 367 -4.28 -18.61 -4.14
C VAL A 367 -5.04 -18.18 -5.40
N LEU A 368 -4.33 -17.97 -6.52
CA LEU A 368 -4.92 -17.50 -7.78
C LEU A 368 -5.84 -18.53 -8.45
N GLY A 369 -5.64 -19.83 -8.21
CA GLY A 369 -6.44 -20.90 -8.81
C GLY A 369 -7.63 -21.38 -7.97
N MET A 370 -7.84 -20.78 -6.80
CA MET A 370 -8.81 -21.27 -5.81
C MET A 370 -10.19 -20.61 -5.94
N LYS A 371 -11.24 -21.32 -5.52
CA LYS A 371 -12.58 -20.75 -5.37
C LYS A 371 -12.59 -19.65 -4.31
N THR A 372 -13.44 -18.63 -4.49
CA THR A 372 -13.48 -17.41 -3.65
C THR A 372 -13.56 -17.70 -2.14
N GLU A 373 -14.32 -18.70 -1.71
CA GLU A 373 -14.47 -19.00 -0.28
C GLU A 373 -13.20 -19.58 0.35
N GLN A 374 -12.61 -20.60 -0.29
CA GLN A 374 -11.34 -21.20 0.16
C GLN A 374 -10.21 -20.18 0.09
N LYS A 375 -10.22 -19.35 -0.95
CA LYS A 375 -9.30 -18.24 -1.14
C LYS A 375 -9.40 -17.21 0.00
N ALA A 376 -10.61 -16.81 0.39
CA ALA A 376 -10.83 -15.89 1.50
C ALA A 376 -10.28 -16.48 2.80
N PHE A 377 -10.60 -17.74 3.11
CA PHE A 377 -10.08 -18.42 4.30
C PHE A 377 -8.54 -18.45 4.33
N LEU A 378 -7.91 -18.88 3.24
CA LEU A 378 -6.46 -18.95 3.12
C LEU A 378 -5.81 -17.56 3.21
N LEU A 379 -6.40 -16.56 2.57
CA LEU A 379 -5.91 -15.18 2.63
C LEU A 379 -6.01 -14.61 4.05
N GLY A 380 -7.04 -15.01 4.82
CA GLY A 380 -7.14 -14.75 6.25
C GLY A 380 -5.95 -15.30 7.03
N LEU A 381 -5.57 -16.55 6.77
CA LEU A 381 -4.37 -17.16 7.36
C LEU A 381 -3.09 -16.40 6.99
N VAL A 382 -2.92 -16.05 5.71
CA VAL A 382 -1.76 -15.26 5.27
C VAL A 382 -1.74 -13.89 5.97
N PHE A 383 -2.89 -13.22 6.14
CA PHE A 383 -2.95 -11.96 6.88
C PHE A 383 -2.60 -12.11 8.36
N PHE A 384 -2.91 -13.23 9.01
CA PHE A 384 -2.44 -13.51 10.36
C PHE A 384 -0.90 -13.61 10.42
N VAL A 385 -0.27 -14.25 9.43
CA VAL A 385 1.20 -14.31 9.33
C VAL A 385 1.78 -12.91 9.14
N VAL A 386 1.21 -12.12 8.23
CA VAL A 386 1.63 -10.74 7.97
C VAL A 386 1.46 -9.86 9.20
N LEU A 387 0.36 -10.00 9.94
CA LEU A 387 0.12 -9.26 11.17
C LEU A 387 1.13 -9.65 12.27
N SER A 388 1.48 -10.94 12.37
CA SER A 388 2.53 -11.42 13.28
C SER A 388 3.90 -10.82 12.92
N ALA A 389 4.24 -10.75 11.63
CA ALA A 389 5.46 -10.10 11.14
C ALA A 389 5.47 -8.59 11.44
N LEU A 390 4.33 -7.90 11.27
CA LEU A 390 4.18 -6.48 11.62
C LEU A 390 4.41 -6.24 13.12
N LEU A 391 3.87 -7.10 13.99
CA LEU A 391 4.11 -7.01 15.43
C LEU A 391 5.59 -7.20 15.78
N HIS A 392 6.29 -8.09 15.08
CA HIS A 392 7.74 -8.25 15.22
C HIS A 392 8.49 -6.98 14.81
N SER A 393 8.17 -6.38 13.66
CA SER A 393 8.79 -5.12 13.21
C SER A 393 8.51 -3.95 14.16
N LEU A 394 7.32 -3.90 14.77
CA LEU A 394 7.01 -2.91 15.81
C LEU A 394 7.83 -3.15 17.09
N PHE A 395 8.07 -4.41 17.48
CA PHE A 395 8.94 -4.73 18.60
C PHE A 395 10.39 -4.29 18.34
N ASP A 396 10.94 -4.61 17.17
CA ASP A 396 12.29 -4.21 16.76
C ASP A 396 12.48 -2.68 16.76
N LEU A 397 11.41 -1.91 16.48
CA LEU A 397 11.40 -0.45 16.59
C LEU A 397 11.40 0.02 18.06
N VAL A 398 10.58 -0.61 18.91
CA VAL A 398 10.30 -0.14 20.28
C VAL A 398 11.40 -0.52 21.26
N GLU A 399 11.97 -1.72 21.16
CA GLU A 399 12.99 -2.24 22.09
C GLU A 399 14.17 -1.27 22.30
N PRO A 400 14.90 -0.83 21.25
CA PRO A 400 16.07 0.03 21.45
C PRO A 400 15.68 1.41 22.02
N GLN A 401 14.52 1.95 21.62
CA GLN A 401 14.02 3.22 22.14
C GLN A 401 13.71 3.12 23.64
N LEU A 402 13.07 2.03 24.06
CA LEU A 402 12.73 1.79 25.45
C LEU A 402 13.99 1.62 26.32
N LEU A 403 14.99 0.88 25.84
CA LEU A 403 16.25 0.66 26.56
C LEU A 403 17.09 1.93 26.69
N VAL A 404 17.16 2.76 25.64
CA VAL A 404 17.86 4.07 25.72
C VAL A 404 17.16 5.01 26.68
N MET A 405 15.82 5.01 26.69
CA MET A 405 15.04 5.81 27.64
C MET A 405 15.20 5.33 29.08
N ALA A 406 15.39 4.04 29.32
CA ALA A 406 15.66 3.51 30.66
C ALA A 406 16.97 4.07 31.24
N ALA A 407 17.98 4.30 30.40
CA ALA A 407 19.28 4.82 30.81
C ALA A 407 19.35 6.36 30.89
N SER A 408 18.31 7.08 30.44
CA SER A 408 18.32 8.54 30.34
C SER A 408 17.24 9.18 31.24
N PRO A 409 17.62 9.74 32.41
CA PRO A 409 16.65 10.33 33.35
C PRO A 409 16.08 11.67 32.88
N THR A 410 16.64 12.28 31.83
CA THR A 410 16.24 13.60 31.31
C THR A 410 15.02 13.56 30.38
N VAL A 411 14.46 12.37 30.12
CA VAL A 411 13.33 12.20 29.21
C VAL A 411 12.00 12.57 29.88
N SER A 412 11.14 13.28 29.17
CA SER A 412 9.83 13.69 29.69
C SER A 412 8.93 12.49 30.05
N ARG A 413 8.18 12.60 31.15
CA ARG A 413 7.22 11.56 31.61
C ARG A 413 6.21 11.17 30.53
N GLY A 414 5.76 12.13 29.71
CA GLY A 414 4.82 11.87 28.62
C GLY A 414 5.39 10.90 27.56
N ARG A 415 6.69 10.98 27.28
CA ARG A 415 7.34 10.06 26.34
C ARG A 415 7.45 8.64 26.91
N HIS A 416 7.74 8.50 28.21
CA HIS A 416 7.70 7.21 28.89
C HIS A 416 6.31 6.55 28.82
N ILE A 417 5.24 7.31 29.10
CA ILE A 417 3.87 6.79 29.04
C ILE A 417 3.51 6.31 27.63
N ARG A 418 3.85 7.10 26.59
CA ARG A 418 3.58 6.73 25.19
C ARG A 418 4.36 5.49 24.75
N CYS A 419 5.63 5.39 25.13
CA CYS A 419 6.45 4.23 24.79
C CYS A 419 5.95 2.97 25.51
N LEU A 420 5.67 3.06 26.82
CA LEU A 420 5.08 1.96 27.59
C LEU A 420 3.71 1.52 27.08
N PHE A 421 2.89 2.44 26.57
CA PHE A 421 1.62 2.11 25.94
C PHE A 421 1.82 1.22 24.70
N VAL A 422 2.76 1.57 23.82
CA VAL A 422 3.07 0.76 22.63
C VAL A 422 3.64 -0.61 23.05
N THR A 423 4.52 -0.67 24.05
CA THR A 423 5.04 -1.95 24.56
C THR A 423 3.95 -2.81 25.21
N GLY A 424 3.02 -2.19 25.95
CA GLY A 424 1.84 -2.87 26.52
C GLY A 424 0.93 -3.45 25.44
N PHE A 425 0.71 -2.70 24.35
CA PHE A 425 0.02 -3.22 23.16
C PHE A 425 0.75 -4.43 22.56
N LEU A 426 2.08 -4.37 22.43
CA LEU A 426 2.90 -5.49 21.94
C LEU A 426 2.93 -6.70 22.87
N PHE A 427 2.57 -6.54 24.15
CA PHE A 427 2.37 -7.67 25.05
C PHE A 427 0.99 -8.32 24.87
N VAL A 428 -0.07 -7.52 24.75
CA VAL A 428 -1.45 -8.04 24.70
C VAL A 428 -1.82 -8.55 23.29
N ALA A 429 -1.45 -7.83 22.23
CA ALA A 429 -1.87 -8.14 20.87
C ALA A 429 -1.44 -9.56 20.40
N PRO A 430 -0.17 -10.00 20.57
CA PRO A 430 0.22 -11.36 20.17
C PRO A 430 -0.49 -12.46 20.97
N ILE A 431 -0.84 -12.23 22.24
CA ILE A 431 -1.63 -13.18 23.05
C ILE A 431 -3.03 -13.31 22.45
N THR A 432 -3.70 -12.18 22.19
CA THR A 432 -5.05 -12.20 21.60
C THR A 432 -5.05 -12.86 20.22
N MET A 433 -4.02 -12.64 19.41
CA MET A 433 -3.86 -13.30 18.13
C MET A 433 -3.65 -14.82 18.27
N SER A 434 -2.79 -15.26 19.19
CA SER A 434 -2.58 -16.68 19.46
C SER A 434 -3.88 -17.39 19.85
N LEU A 435 -4.65 -16.78 20.74
CA LEU A 435 -5.95 -17.31 21.16
C LEU A 435 -6.95 -17.35 20.00
N ALA A 436 -7.03 -16.28 19.19
CA ALA A 436 -7.88 -16.25 18.02
C ALA A 436 -7.51 -17.38 17.03
N ILE A 437 -6.24 -17.50 16.65
CA ILE A 437 -5.77 -18.49 15.68
C ILE A 437 -6.06 -19.92 16.15
N THR A 438 -5.76 -20.25 17.41
CA THR A 438 -6.04 -21.59 17.95
C THR A 438 -7.52 -21.91 18.08
N SER A 439 -8.40 -20.90 18.15
CA SER A 439 -9.85 -21.10 18.17
C SER A 439 -10.46 -21.33 16.78
N PHE A 440 -9.83 -20.77 15.73
CA PHE A 440 -10.35 -20.81 14.35
C PHE A 440 -9.71 -21.89 13.47
N LEU A 441 -8.44 -22.25 13.73
CA LEU A 441 -7.70 -23.20 12.90
C LEU A 441 -7.41 -24.50 13.65
N PRO A 442 -7.48 -25.66 12.96
CA PRO A 442 -6.95 -26.90 13.51
C PRO A 442 -5.45 -26.75 13.79
N LEU A 443 -4.96 -27.47 14.81
CA LEU A 443 -3.54 -27.49 15.13
C LEU A 443 -2.77 -28.24 14.04
N ASP A 444 -2.15 -27.48 13.14
CA ASP A 444 -1.21 -27.95 12.12
C ASP A 444 0.19 -27.31 12.30
N LEU A 445 1.15 -27.72 11.47
CA LEU A 445 2.53 -27.22 11.56
C LEU A 445 2.60 -25.69 11.39
N TRP A 446 1.80 -25.11 10.47
CA TRP A 446 1.79 -23.68 10.21
C TRP A 446 1.23 -22.89 11.38
N CYS A 447 0.13 -23.35 11.97
CA CYS A 447 -0.48 -22.79 13.17
C CYS A 447 0.52 -22.80 14.34
N VAL A 448 1.21 -23.92 14.56
CA VAL A 448 2.24 -24.02 15.61
C VAL A 448 3.40 -23.04 15.38
N ILE A 449 3.87 -22.88 14.14
CA ILE A 449 4.89 -21.88 13.81
C ILE A 449 4.39 -20.46 14.14
N ILE A 450 3.18 -20.08 13.72
CA ILE A 450 2.64 -18.73 13.94
C ILE A 450 2.42 -18.45 15.43
N VAL A 451 1.79 -19.38 16.15
CA VAL A 451 1.55 -19.27 17.60
C VAL A 451 2.87 -19.18 18.36
N SER A 452 3.87 -19.98 17.98
CA SER A 452 5.20 -19.91 18.60
C SER A 452 5.85 -18.53 18.43
N ASN A 453 5.70 -17.89 17.27
CA ASN A 453 6.22 -16.55 17.01
C ASN A 453 5.49 -15.49 17.84
N CYS A 454 4.17 -15.58 17.96
CA CYS A 454 3.39 -14.67 18.79
C CYS A 454 3.73 -14.79 20.30
N ILE A 455 3.91 -16.02 20.80
CA ILE A 455 4.38 -16.27 22.17
C ILE A 455 5.78 -15.68 22.35
N LEU A 456 6.66 -15.87 21.36
CA LEU A 456 8.03 -15.37 21.42
C LEU A 456 8.07 -13.83 21.53
N ILE A 457 7.28 -13.11 20.72
CA ILE A 457 7.16 -11.64 20.80
C ILE A 457 6.64 -11.21 22.18
N THR A 458 5.69 -11.95 22.76
CA THR A 458 5.17 -11.66 24.11
C THR A 458 6.27 -11.77 25.17
N ILE A 459 7.09 -12.82 25.10
CA ILE A 459 8.20 -13.06 26.03
C ILE A 459 9.29 -12.00 25.88
N HIS A 460 9.62 -11.63 24.63
CA HIS A 460 10.56 -10.53 24.39
C HIS A 460 10.02 -9.20 24.94
N SER A 461 8.75 -8.85 24.68
CA SER A 461 8.13 -7.65 25.25
C SER A 461 8.18 -7.64 26.79
N ALA A 462 7.86 -8.76 27.43
CA ALA A 462 7.94 -8.89 28.88
C ALA A 462 9.38 -8.74 29.42
N SER A 463 10.35 -9.35 28.74
CA SER A 463 11.77 -9.27 29.07
C SER A 463 12.29 -7.84 28.96
N THR A 464 11.99 -7.13 27.87
CA THR A 464 12.40 -5.74 27.66
C THR A 464 11.72 -4.81 28.67
N LEU A 465 10.44 -5.04 29.02
CA LEU A 465 9.76 -4.29 30.10
C LEU A 465 10.46 -4.51 31.45
N PHE A 466 10.83 -5.74 31.78
CA PHE A 466 11.55 -6.03 33.02
C PHE A 466 12.90 -5.33 33.08
N ILE A 467 13.69 -5.39 32.00
CA ILE A 467 14.98 -4.68 31.88
C ILE A 467 14.77 -3.16 31.98
N TYR A 468 13.71 -2.63 31.36
CA TYR A 468 13.35 -1.22 31.45
C TYR A 468 13.08 -0.80 32.90
N PHE A 469 12.30 -1.57 33.67
CA PHE A 469 12.04 -1.25 35.07
C PHE A 469 13.32 -1.27 35.92
N ILE A 470 14.21 -2.24 35.69
CA ILE A 470 15.52 -2.28 36.36
C ILE A 470 16.33 -1.02 36.01
N GLY A 471 16.40 -0.66 34.73
CA GLY A 471 17.11 0.54 34.28
C GLY A 471 16.55 1.83 34.88
N MET A 472 15.22 1.92 35.01
CA MET A 472 14.55 3.06 35.65
C MET A 472 14.81 3.15 37.16
N ILE A 473 14.94 2.01 37.85
CA ILE A 473 15.32 1.95 39.26
C ILE A 473 16.78 2.39 39.40
N GLU A 474 17.66 1.86 38.56
CA GLU A 474 19.08 2.21 38.54
C GLU A 474 19.31 3.70 38.24
N ALA A 475 18.60 4.28 37.27
CA ALA A 475 18.71 5.68 36.92
C ALA A 475 18.23 6.65 38.03
N LYS A 476 17.51 6.15 39.03
CA LYS A 476 17.03 6.91 40.20
C LYS A 476 17.80 6.60 41.48
N ALA A 477 18.64 5.58 41.47
CA ALA A 477 19.40 5.19 42.65
C ALA A 477 20.58 6.16 42.86
N ASP A 478 20.80 6.58 44.10
CA ASP A 478 21.91 7.48 44.46
C ASP A 478 23.27 6.77 44.39
N GLU A 479 23.29 5.46 44.62
CA GLU A 479 24.49 4.61 44.50
C GLU A 479 24.33 3.55 43.39
N PRO A 480 25.41 3.16 42.70
CA PRO A 480 25.37 2.13 41.66
C PRO A 480 24.86 0.78 42.19
N TRP A 481 23.73 0.30 41.68
CA TRP A 481 23.17 -0.97 42.10
C TRP A 481 23.98 -2.16 41.56
N GLU A 482 24.76 -2.83 42.41
CA GLU A 482 25.72 -3.84 41.96
C GLU A 482 25.08 -5.10 41.35
N SER A 483 23.88 -5.49 41.80
CA SER A 483 23.19 -6.69 41.30
C SER A 483 22.32 -6.45 40.08
N SER A 484 22.19 -5.20 39.61
CA SER A 484 21.33 -4.87 38.45
C SER A 484 21.82 -5.56 37.17
N ASP A 485 23.14 -5.59 36.95
CA ASP A 485 23.76 -6.25 35.80
C ASP A 485 23.52 -7.75 35.77
N ASP A 486 23.61 -8.39 36.94
CA ASP A 486 23.43 -9.83 37.07
C ASP A 486 21.97 -10.19 36.80
N LEU A 487 21.03 -9.34 37.25
CA LEU A 487 19.60 -9.49 36.98
C LEU A 487 19.27 -9.27 35.49
N ILE A 488 19.83 -8.23 34.86
CA ILE A 488 19.66 -7.96 33.41
C ILE A 488 20.26 -9.10 32.59
N TYR A 489 21.46 -9.57 32.95
CA TYR A 489 22.10 -10.71 32.28
C TYR A 489 21.26 -11.98 32.42
N ASN A 490 20.79 -12.30 33.63
CA ASN A 490 19.95 -13.46 33.88
C ASN A 490 18.65 -13.39 33.08
N CYS A 491 17.99 -12.23 33.05
CA CYS A 491 16.78 -12.02 32.25
C CYS A 491 17.04 -12.26 30.75
N ARG A 492 18.12 -11.68 30.18
CA ARG A 492 18.50 -11.89 28.78
C ARG A 492 18.86 -13.35 28.49
N LEU A 493 19.56 -14.01 29.41
CA LEU A 493 19.93 -15.42 29.29
C LEU A 493 18.69 -16.32 29.31
N THR A 494 17.78 -16.12 30.28
CA THR A 494 16.51 -16.85 30.35
C THR A 494 15.69 -16.65 29.09
N THR A 495 15.62 -15.42 28.56
CA THR A 495 14.91 -15.13 27.31
C THR A 495 15.47 -15.96 26.15
N LYS A 496 16.80 -15.99 25.97
CA LYS A 496 17.48 -16.80 24.93
C LYS A 496 17.28 -18.31 25.10
N ILE A 497 17.23 -18.79 26.35
CA ILE A 497 16.98 -20.21 26.64
C ILE A 497 15.54 -20.57 26.27
N VAL A 498 14.56 -19.77 26.70
CA VAL A 498 13.14 -19.99 26.39
C VAL A 498 12.89 -19.90 24.89
N GLU A 499 13.53 -18.94 24.23
CA GLU A 499 13.54 -18.77 22.78
C GLU A 499 14.00 -20.05 22.05
N LEU A 500 15.12 -20.66 22.50
CA LEU A 500 15.61 -21.93 21.96
C LEU A 500 14.64 -23.09 22.25
N LEU A 501 14.07 -23.16 23.47
CA LEU A 501 13.12 -24.21 23.84
C LEU A 501 11.86 -24.17 22.97
N ILE A 502 11.33 -22.98 22.69
CA ILE A 502 10.18 -22.81 21.79
C ILE A 502 10.54 -23.27 20.37
N ALA A 503 11.72 -22.89 19.86
CA ALA A 503 12.17 -23.32 18.53
C ALA A 503 12.33 -24.84 18.41
N LEU A 504 12.82 -25.49 19.48
CA LEU A 504 12.92 -26.96 19.58
C LEU A 504 11.55 -27.63 19.70
N ALA A 505 10.59 -27.04 20.40
CA ALA A 505 9.23 -27.54 20.49
C ALA A 505 8.54 -27.55 19.11
N VAL A 506 8.72 -26.48 18.32
CA VAL A 506 8.24 -26.42 16.92
C VAL A 506 8.88 -27.52 16.07
N LEU A 507 10.19 -27.76 16.22
CA LEU A 507 10.88 -28.83 15.51
C LEU A 507 10.34 -30.21 15.90
N ALA A 508 10.17 -30.47 17.20
CA ALA A 508 9.64 -31.74 17.71
C ALA A 508 8.23 -32.01 17.17
N TYR A 509 7.36 -30.99 17.18
CA TYR A 509 6.03 -31.09 16.59
C TYR A 509 6.09 -31.35 15.08
N GLY A 510 6.94 -30.63 14.35
CA GLY A 510 7.08 -30.83 12.90
C GLY A 510 7.66 -32.20 12.51
N LEU A 511 8.57 -32.75 13.30
CA LEU A 511 9.06 -34.12 13.14
C LEU A 511 7.95 -35.13 13.43
N TYR A 512 7.16 -34.91 14.48
CA TYR A 512 6.00 -35.75 14.80
C TYR A 512 4.96 -35.76 13.67
N THR A 513 4.57 -34.61 13.13
CA THR A 513 3.60 -34.54 12.03
C THR A 513 4.13 -35.19 10.75
N THR A 514 5.43 -35.06 10.48
CA THR A 514 6.09 -35.70 9.32
C THR A 514 6.11 -37.22 9.48
N ALA A 515 6.42 -37.72 10.68
CA ALA A 515 6.46 -39.15 10.99
C ALA A 515 5.07 -39.81 10.93
N MET A 516 4.00 -39.06 11.23
CA MET A 516 2.61 -39.52 11.12
C MET A 516 2.06 -39.56 9.68
N GLY A 517 2.89 -39.27 8.67
CA GLY A 517 2.52 -39.41 7.26
C GLY A 517 1.99 -38.13 6.58
N ASN A 518 1.87 -37.01 7.31
CA ASN A 518 1.42 -35.72 6.76
C ASN A 518 2.59 -34.90 6.23
N TRP A 519 3.41 -35.48 5.34
CA TRP A 519 4.59 -34.81 4.80
C TRP A 519 4.33 -34.21 3.41
N THR A 520 4.86 -33.01 3.20
CA THR A 520 4.93 -32.35 1.90
C THR A 520 6.38 -31.95 1.65
N VAL A 521 6.78 -31.84 0.38
CA VAL A 521 8.14 -31.38 0.04
C VAL A 521 8.42 -30.01 0.65
N THR A 522 7.42 -29.14 0.68
CA THR A 522 7.48 -27.81 1.30
C THR A 522 7.64 -27.88 2.81
N SER A 523 6.88 -28.72 3.52
CA SER A 523 7.00 -28.86 4.99
C SER A 523 8.37 -29.40 5.41
N VAL A 524 8.92 -30.36 4.67
CA VAL A 524 10.27 -30.90 4.92
C VAL A 524 11.34 -29.83 4.66
N ALA A 525 11.23 -29.08 3.56
CA ALA A 525 12.16 -28.00 3.26
C ALA A 525 12.14 -26.91 4.36
N VAL A 526 10.96 -26.49 4.82
CA VAL A 526 10.82 -25.51 5.91
C VAL A 526 11.45 -26.03 7.20
N LEU A 527 11.28 -27.31 7.55
CA LEU A 527 11.91 -27.92 8.72
C LEU A 527 13.44 -27.93 8.62
N ILE A 528 14.00 -28.24 7.45
CA ILE A 528 15.45 -28.20 7.21
C ILE A 528 15.98 -26.77 7.40
N PHE A 529 15.35 -25.77 6.77
CA PHE A 529 15.74 -24.37 6.93
C PHE A 529 15.61 -23.89 8.39
N HIS A 530 14.58 -24.35 9.10
CA HIS A 530 14.37 -24.06 10.52
C HIS A 530 15.53 -24.60 11.37
N VAL A 531 16.01 -25.83 11.12
CA VAL A 531 17.17 -26.37 11.83
C VAL A 531 18.45 -25.61 11.45
N LEU A 532 18.73 -25.50 10.15
CA LEU A 532 20.01 -24.96 9.65
C LEU A 532 20.20 -23.49 9.97
N ILE A 533 19.15 -22.68 9.87
CA ILE A 533 19.26 -21.23 10.05
C ILE A 533 18.72 -20.81 11.40
N ASN A 534 17.48 -21.20 11.75
CA ASN A 534 16.79 -20.64 12.90
C ASN A 534 17.37 -21.18 14.22
N ILE A 535 17.49 -22.51 14.37
CA ILE A 535 18.02 -23.13 15.59
C ILE A 535 19.51 -22.86 15.74
N TYR A 536 20.29 -23.02 14.66
CA TYR A 536 21.73 -22.75 14.70
C TYR A 536 22.05 -21.34 15.20
N LYS A 537 21.41 -20.29 14.63
CA LYS A 537 21.62 -18.90 15.05
C LYS A 537 21.24 -18.66 16.51
N ARG A 538 20.18 -19.30 17.02
CA ARG A 538 19.78 -19.17 18.44
C ARG A 538 20.79 -19.84 19.37
N ILE A 539 21.31 -21.02 18.99
CA ILE A 539 22.38 -21.69 19.74
C ILE A 539 23.65 -20.84 19.75
N GLU A 540 24.07 -20.31 18.58
CA GLU A 540 25.22 -19.43 18.47
C GLU A 540 25.07 -18.18 19.36
N ALA A 541 23.90 -17.53 19.33
CA ALA A 541 23.61 -16.36 20.15
C ALA A 541 23.61 -16.66 21.66
N LEU A 542 23.15 -17.85 22.07
CA LEU A 542 23.19 -18.33 23.45
C LEU A 542 24.64 -18.60 23.90
N VAL A 543 25.39 -19.38 23.12
CA VAL A 543 26.79 -19.73 23.40
C VAL A 543 27.67 -18.49 23.46
N SER A 544 27.48 -17.54 22.53
CA SER A 544 28.17 -16.25 22.52
C SER A 544 27.86 -15.43 23.78
N SER A 545 26.61 -15.43 24.24
CA SER A 545 26.18 -14.77 25.49
C SER A 545 26.86 -15.33 26.74
N ILE A 546 27.02 -16.66 26.80
CA ILE A 546 27.65 -17.34 27.93
C ILE A 546 29.16 -17.12 27.89
N ARG A 547 29.78 -17.27 26.71
CA ARG A 547 31.21 -17.06 26.51
C ARG A 547 31.63 -15.64 26.87
N SER A 548 30.89 -14.63 26.41
CA SER A 548 31.17 -13.22 26.73
C SER A 548 31.06 -12.94 28.22
N ARG A 549 30.04 -13.48 28.90
CA ARG A 549 29.90 -13.35 30.35
C ARG A 549 31.04 -14.02 31.11
N ASN A 550 31.40 -15.25 30.76
CA ASN A 550 32.49 -15.96 31.41
C ASN A 550 33.83 -15.24 31.22
N ALA A 551 34.07 -14.69 30.03
CA ALA A 551 35.26 -13.89 29.76
C ALA A 551 35.28 -12.57 30.57
N ALA A 552 34.13 -11.93 30.78
CA ALA A 552 34.03 -10.74 31.61
C ALA A 552 34.26 -11.06 33.10
N LEU A 553 33.69 -12.16 33.61
CA LEU A 553 33.89 -12.63 34.98
C LEU A 553 35.34 -13.04 35.23
N HIS A 554 35.95 -13.76 34.29
CA HIS A 554 37.37 -14.13 34.37
C HIS A 554 38.25 -12.88 34.47
N ASN A 555 38.07 -11.92 33.57
CA ASN A 555 38.85 -10.67 33.59
C ASN A 555 38.61 -9.84 34.85
N PHE A 556 37.37 -9.84 35.37
CA PHE A 556 37.05 -9.17 36.63
C PHE A 556 37.71 -9.85 37.84
N SER A 557 37.78 -11.19 37.84
CA SER A 557 38.40 -11.97 38.92
C SER A 557 39.91 -11.77 39.04
N LEU A 558 40.58 -11.36 37.96
CA LEU A 558 42.00 -11.03 37.94
C LEU A 558 42.32 -9.71 38.66
N LEU A 559 41.32 -8.88 38.98
CA LEU A 559 41.51 -7.58 39.62
C LEU A 559 41.52 -7.70 41.15
N GLN A 560 42.58 -7.16 41.76
CA GLN A 560 42.76 -7.15 43.20
C GLN A 560 41.70 -6.27 43.91
N ARG A 561 41.13 -6.77 45.01
CA ARG A 561 40.30 -5.97 45.92
C ARG A 561 41.18 -5.01 46.71
N ALA A 562 40.76 -3.74 46.82
CA ALA A 562 41.43 -2.77 47.66
C ALA A 562 41.39 -3.20 49.12
N THR A 563 42.50 -3.06 49.85
CA THR A 563 42.52 -3.32 51.30
C THR A 563 41.82 -2.19 52.05
N PRO A 564 41.23 -2.43 53.24
CA PRO A 564 40.60 -1.38 54.04
C PRO A 564 41.56 -0.22 54.35
N GLU A 565 42.85 -0.50 54.54
CA GLU A 565 43.90 0.53 54.70
C GLU A 565 44.09 1.41 53.45
N GLN A 566 43.93 0.85 52.24
CA GLN A 566 43.99 1.62 50.99
C GLN A 566 42.75 2.49 50.80
N LEU A 567 41.57 2.00 51.19
CA LEU A 567 40.32 2.77 51.21
C LEU A 567 40.39 3.91 52.24
N GLU A 568 40.95 3.67 53.42
CA GLU A 568 41.14 4.72 54.43
C GLU A 568 42.20 5.76 54.03
N LYS A 569 43.25 5.34 53.32
CA LYS A 569 44.30 6.26 52.83
C LYS A 569 43.83 7.16 51.69
N MET A 570 42.84 6.71 50.90
CA MET A 570 42.24 7.46 49.79
C MET A 570 40.81 7.92 50.11
N LYS A 571 40.50 8.11 51.39
CA LYS A 571 39.19 8.56 51.88
C LYS A 571 38.89 9.94 51.30
N GLY A 572 37.84 10.03 50.48
CA GLY A 572 37.46 11.24 49.72
C GLY A 572 37.75 11.18 48.21
N ASP A 573 38.45 10.14 47.72
CA ASP A 573 38.57 9.91 46.29
C ASP A 573 37.22 9.43 45.70
N MET A 574 36.81 10.10 44.63
CA MET A 574 35.59 9.76 43.89
C MET A 574 35.91 8.73 42.81
N CYS A 575 35.04 7.75 42.61
CA CYS A 575 35.16 6.86 41.46
C CYS A 575 34.98 7.67 40.17
N ALA A 576 35.97 7.69 39.28
CA ALA A 576 35.91 8.47 38.03
C ALA A 576 34.87 7.97 37.00
N ILE A 577 34.14 6.88 37.31
CA ILE A 577 33.05 6.35 36.47
C ILE A 577 31.69 6.91 36.92
N CYS A 578 31.39 6.92 38.22
CA CYS A 578 30.10 7.36 38.76
C CYS A 578 30.17 8.66 39.60
N PHE A 579 31.37 9.21 39.80
CA PHE A 579 31.63 10.41 40.60
C PHE A 579 31.11 10.35 42.06
N THR A 580 30.99 9.15 42.62
CA THR A 580 30.56 8.92 44.01
C THR A 580 31.75 8.43 44.86
N GLU A 581 31.73 8.70 46.16
CA GLU A 581 32.77 8.26 47.10
C GLU A 581 32.85 6.72 47.18
N MET A 582 34.07 6.20 47.31
CA MET A 582 34.33 4.77 47.45
C MET A 582 34.41 4.38 48.93
N VAL A 583 33.30 3.93 49.50
CA VAL A 583 33.18 3.68 50.96
C VAL A 583 33.26 2.19 51.32
N THR A 584 32.73 1.29 50.47
CA THR A 584 32.46 -0.13 50.84
C THR A 584 33.23 -1.17 50.02
N GLU A 585 33.22 -1.10 48.67
CA GLU A 585 34.00 -2.00 47.80
C GLU A 585 34.66 -1.24 46.64
N ALA A 586 35.99 -1.36 46.53
CA ALA A 586 36.79 -0.82 45.41
C ALA A 586 37.73 -1.88 44.82
N ARG A 587 37.99 -1.77 43.51
CA ARG A 587 38.92 -2.62 42.75
C ARG A 587 40.09 -1.80 42.25
N VAL A 588 41.29 -2.38 42.36
CA VAL A 588 42.53 -1.79 41.87
C VAL A 588 42.72 -2.18 40.41
N ALA A 589 42.69 -1.20 39.51
CA ALA A 589 43.01 -1.42 38.11
C ALA A 589 44.52 -1.66 37.91
N PRO A 590 44.97 -2.24 36.77
CA PRO A 590 46.40 -2.43 36.49
C PRO A 590 47.22 -1.12 36.50
N CYS A 591 46.57 0.02 36.24
CA CYS A 591 47.14 1.37 36.35
C CYS A 591 47.16 1.92 37.79
N LYS A 592 46.81 1.10 38.80
CA LYS A 592 46.73 1.41 40.24
C LYS A 592 45.64 2.40 40.66
N HIS A 593 44.80 2.88 39.74
CA HIS A 593 43.60 3.65 40.10
C HIS A 593 42.51 2.76 40.68
N LEU A 594 41.71 3.32 41.59
CA LEU A 594 40.59 2.66 42.26
C LEU A 594 39.27 3.02 41.60
N PHE A 595 38.40 2.04 41.48
CA PHE A 595 37.03 2.22 41.00
C PHE A 595 36.09 1.35 41.83
N HIS A 596 34.80 1.71 41.94
CA HIS A 596 33.81 0.78 42.48
C HIS A 596 33.83 -0.52 41.66
N GLY A 597 33.72 -1.65 42.35
CA GLY A 597 33.69 -2.96 41.70
C GLY A 597 32.59 -3.07 40.65
N ALA A 598 31.40 -2.56 40.95
CA ALA A 598 30.27 -2.51 40.02
C ALA A 598 30.56 -1.67 38.76
N CYS A 599 31.04 -0.44 38.94
CA CYS A 599 31.32 0.49 37.85
C CYS A 599 32.36 -0.06 36.88
N LEU A 600 33.44 -0.65 37.42
CA LEU A 600 34.51 -1.21 36.60
C LEU A 600 34.05 -2.47 35.85
N ARG A 601 33.18 -3.29 36.47
CA ARG A 601 32.58 -4.47 35.83
C ARG A 601 31.71 -4.08 34.62
N LYS A 602 30.85 -3.07 34.77
CA LYS A 602 30.03 -2.50 33.68
C LYS A 602 30.91 -2.02 32.52
N TRP A 603 31.94 -1.25 32.85
CA TRP A 603 32.83 -0.65 31.86
C TRP A 603 33.61 -1.70 31.06
N LEU A 604 34.12 -2.75 31.72
CA LEU A 604 34.83 -3.85 31.06
C LEU A 604 33.91 -4.70 30.18
N ALA A 605 32.65 -4.92 30.60
CA ALA A 605 31.68 -5.66 29.82
C ALA A 605 31.40 -4.98 28.46
N VAL A 606 31.27 -3.65 28.42
CA VAL A 606 31.07 -2.89 27.16
C VAL A 606 32.28 -3.01 26.22
N LYS A 607 33.50 -2.94 26.75
CA LYS A 607 34.73 -3.03 25.95
C LYS A 607 34.91 -4.41 25.28
N GLN A 608 34.43 -5.47 25.91
CA GLN A 608 34.48 -6.83 25.35
C GLN A 608 33.48 -7.05 24.23
N VAL A 609 32.32 -6.40 24.27
CA VAL A 609 31.34 -6.42 23.17
C VAL A 609 31.94 -5.76 21.93
N LEU A 610 32.63 -4.63 22.08
CA LEU A 610 33.28 -3.91 20.97
C LEU A 610 34.49 -4.63 20.33
N LYS A 611 35.06 -5.65 20.99
CA LYS A 611 36.14 -6.48 20.41
C LYS A 611 35.64 -7.65 19.56
N ASN A 612 34.36 -8.01 19.71
CA ASN A 612 33.71 -9.12 19.01
C ASN A 612 32.78 -8.65 17.89
N ILE A 613 32.68 -7.34 17.67
CA ILE A 613 32.15 -6.66 16.48
C ILE A 613 33.38 -6.32 15.63
#